data_AF-A0A1S1LCF9-F1
#
_entry.id   AF-A0A1S1LCF9-F1
#
_cell.length_a   1.000
_cell.length_b   1.000
_cell.length_c   1.000
_cell.angle_alpha   90.00
_cell.angle_beta   90.00
_cell.angle_gamma   90.00
#
_symmetry.space_group_name_H-M   'P 1'
#
loop_
_entity.id
_entity.type
_entity.pdbx_description
1 polymer ?
#
loop_
_entity_poly.entity_id
_entity_poly.type
_entity_poly.pdbx_seq_one_letter_code
_entity_poly.pdbx_strand_id
1 'polypeptide(L)'
;MGIFARITDRRSEPQPSAPTVPADPLPKIALPPIHQPAQSLSSFEGDAPLEPIPLGVGVDGVVHWDPHGRAGLQVFGGTGSGTTEFIRAVIEQCRTRGWQVIIADGFGYDFPEFYGAANVSYVGGWRRDPGDDDDCLAALRLAHHIMVQRSSTRSTSAGTHGHKGFAPILLVLGELAGLLHRWQHHLDENQFQHVQTMVDDLLCADQELRCYILISPASGWRWRSPWPAAAMRCDTAILGRPERAFVAHCSDPAAMLEAVTAAVPACAPKGRAAFISANRSGPKPVVFQSFLTYNPCTVTQRYPLDIVTQWERFKLAVSDKTPALHPQLCPAH
;
A
#
# COMPACT_ATOMS: atom_id res chain seq x y z
N MET A 1 51.15 -16.20 64.27
CA MET A 1 49.92 -16.25 63.46
C MET A 1 49.86 -15.02 62.58
N GLY A 2 49.90 -15.19 61.26
CA GLY A 2 49.87 -14.11 60.28
C GLY A 2 49.78 -14.71 58.87
N ILE A 3 48.73 -14.35 58.16
CA ILE A 3 48.14 -15.06 57.02
C ILE A 3 48.94 -14.79 55.74
N PHE A 4 49.47 -15.82 55.09
CA PHE A 4 50.01 -15.74 53.73
C PHE A 4 48.89 -15.91 52.71
N ALA A 5 48.67 -14.88 51.89
CA ALA A 5 47.76 -14.89 50.77
C ALA A 5 48.29 -15.82 49.65
N ARG A 6 47.52 -16.84 49.28
CA ARG A 6 47.69 -17.57 48.01
C ARG A 6 46.85 -16.89 46.95
N ILE A 7 47.51 -16.21 46.02
CA ILE A 7 46.91 -15.79 44.75
C ILE A 7 46.88 -17.03 43.86
N THR A 8 45.69 -17.57 43.62
CA THR A 8 45.46 -18.63 42.65
C THR A 8 45.28 -18.01 41.27
N ASP A 9 46.13 -18.40 40.33
CA ASP A 9 45.97 -18.17 38.89
C ASP A 9 44.63 -18.75 38.42
N ARG A 10 43.64 -17.89 38.21
CA ARG A 10 42.46 -18.23 37.41
C ARG A 10 42.87 -18.17 35.95
N ARG A 11 43.09 -19.35 35.35
CA ARG A 11 43.04 -19.50 33.89
C ARG A 11 41.72 -18.92 33.40
N SER A 12 41.81 -17.90 32.55
CA SER A 12 40.68 -17.31 31.85
C SER A 12 40.06 -18.38 30.95
N GLU A 13 38.87 -18.84 31.31
CA GLU A 13 38.03 -19.62 30.41
C GLU A 13 37.72 -18.77 29.16
N PRO A 14 37.79 -19.33 27.94
CA PRO A 14 37.38 -18.60 26.75
C PRO A 14 35.91 -18.21 26.88
N GLN A 15 35.63 -16.91 26.81
CA GLN A 15 34.26 -16.41 26.74
C GLN A 15 33.56 -17.11 25.56
N PRO A 16 32.34 -17.66 25.76
CA PRO A 16 31.56 -18.16 24.65
C PRO A 16 31.35 -17.00 23.66
N SER A 17 31.79 -17.22 22.42
CA SER A 17 31.58 -16.30 21.31
C SER A 17 30.11 -15.89 21.29
N ALA A 18 29.85 -14.58 21.26
CA ALA A 18 28.50 -14.03 21.13
C ALA A 18 27.77 -14.77 19.99
N PRO A 19 26.50 -15.17 20.17
CA PRO A 19 25.76 -15.82 19.12
C PRO A 19 25.77 -14.93 17.88
N THR A 20 26.41 -15.41 16.81
CA THR A 20 26.37 -14.79 15.48
C THR A 20 24.91 -14.70 15.09
N VAL A 21 24.34 -13.49 15.18
CA VAL A 21 23.02 -13.21 14.61
C VAL A 21 23.12 -13.57 13.12
N PRO A 22 22.32 -14.50 12.60
CA PRO A 22 22.35 -14.81 11.18
C PRO A 22 22.17 -13.52 10.39
N ALA A 23 23.04 -13.28 9.42
CA ALA A 23 22.92 -12.11 8.56
C ALA A 23 21.53 -12.11 7.90
N ASP A 24 20.78 -11.03 8.06
CA ASP A 24 19.50 -10.83 7.40
C ASP A 24 19.71 -10.91 5.88
N PRO A 25 19.09 -11.89 5.18
CA PRO A 25 19.36 -12.11 3.76
C PRO A 25 18.77 -11.02 2.86
N LEU A 26 17.88 -10.18 3.40
CA LEU A 26 17.25 -9.10 2.66
C LEU A 26 18.04 -7.79 2.81
N PRO A 27 18.01 -6.93 1.79
CA PRO A 27 18.68 -5.63 1.89
C PRO A 27 18.01 -4.75 2.95
N LYS A 28 18.78 -3.80 3.52
CA LYS A 28 18.25 -2.80 4.44
C LYS A 28 17.35 -1.77 3.74
N ILE A 29 17.66 -1.49 2.48
CA ILE A 29 16.91 -0.58 1.61
C ILE A 29 16.75 -1.29 0.26
N ALA A 30 15.53 -1.35 -0.25
CA ALA A 30 15.24 -1.82 -1.59
C ALA A 30 14.80 -0.63 -2.45
N LEU A 31 15.33 -0.52 -3.66
CA LEU A 31 14.94 0.49 -4.64
C LEU A 31 14.16 -0.19 -5.76
N PRO A 32 13.10 0.44 -6.29
CA PRO A 32 12.26 -0.20 -7.30
C PRO A 32 13.02 -0.43 -8.61
N PRO A 33 12.59 -1.44 -9.41
CA PRO A 33 13.10 -1.59 -10.77
C PRO A 33 12.71 -0.37 -11.62
N ILE A 34 13.59 0.03 -12.54
CA ILE A 34 13.23 0.97 -13.60
C ILE A 34 12.36 0.22 -14.62
N HIS A 35 11.19 0.78 -14.94
CA HIS A 35 10.28 0.24 -15.94
C HIS A 35 9.93 1.29 -17.00
N GLN A 36 9.36 0.83 -18.12
CA GLN A 36 8.85 1.72 -19.14
C GLN A 36 7.46 2.25 -18.71
N PRO A 37 7.24 3.57 -18.63
CA PRO A 37 5.93 4.09 -18.33
C PRO A 37 4.92 3.80 -19.42
N ALA A 38 3.66 3.59 -19.05
CA ALA A 38 2.59 3.44 -20.03
C ALA A 38 2.44 4.73 -20.86
N GLN A 39 2.49 4.59 -22.18
CA GLN A 39 2.46 5.73 -23.09
C GLN A 39 1.06 6.04 -23.63
N SER A 40 0.12 5.09 -23.51
CA SER A 40 -1.23 5.20 -24.06
C SER A 40 -2.19 4.27 -23.31
N LEU A 41 -3.47 4.67 -23.23
CA LEU A 41 -4.55 3.83 -22.72
C LEU A 41 -4.83 2.61 -23.61
N SER A 42 -4.37 2.61 -24.86
CA SER A 42 -4.47 1.44 -25.76
C SER A 42 -3.75 0.20 -25.20
N SER A 43 -2.80 0.39 -24.27
CA SER A 43 -2.14 -0.71 -23.55
C SER A 43 -3.09 -1.54 -22.70
N PHE A 44 -4.29 -1.02 -22.41
CA PHE A 44 -5.34 -1.68 -21.64
C PHE A 44 -6.51 -2.16 -22.49
N GLU A 45 -6.46 -1.95 -23.82
CA GLU A 45 -7.50 -2.42 -24.72
C GLU A 45 -7.52 -3.96 -24.73
N GLY A 46 -8.68 -4.51 -24.37
CA GLY A 46 -8.92 -5.96 -24.30
C GLY A 46 -8.68 -6.57 -22.91
N ASP A 47 -8.80 -7.90 -22.86
CA ASP A 47 -8.88 -8.65 -21.60
C ASP A 47 -7.53 -9.16 -21.09
N ALA A 48 -6.43 -8.58 -21.61
CA ALA A 48 -5.09 -8.96 -21.19
C ALA A 48 -4.91 -8.77 -19.67
N PRO A 49 -4.19 -9.68 -19.00
CA PRO A 49 -3.86 -9.49 -17.60
C PRO A 49 -3.05 -8.20 -17.38
N LEU A 50 -3.36 -7.48 -16.31
CA LEU A 50 -2.55 -6.41 -15.78
C LEU A 50 -1.22 -6.98 -15.23
N GLU A 51 -0.15 -6.24 -15.44
CA GLU A 51 1.13 -6.56 -14.82
C GLU A 51 1.03 -6.46 -13.29
N PRO A 52 1.56 -7.44 -12.54
CA PRO A 52 1.65 -7.35 -11.09
C PRO A 52 2.46 -6.15 -10.62
N ILE A 53 2.03 -5.51 -9.54
CA ILE A 53 2.66 -4.31 -9.00
C ILE A 53 3.81 -4.70 -8.07
N PRO A 54 5.06 -4.28 -8.35
CA PRO A 54 6.21 -4.66 -7.55
C PRO A 54 6.19 -3.92 -6.20
N LEU A 55 6.28 -4.66 -5.09
CA LEU A 55 6.17 -4.16 -3.71
C LEU A 55 7.51 -4.02 -3.01
N GLY A 56 8.46 -4.91 -3.32
CA GLY A 56 9.80 -4.91 -2.72
C GLY A 56 10.60 -6.15 -3.07
N VAL A 57 11.70 -6.36 -2.34
CA VAL A 57 12.63 -7.50 -2.55
C VAL A 57 12.45 -8.50 -1.43
N GLY A 58 12.04 -9.71 -1.77
CA GLY A 58 12.05 -10.90 -0.91
C GLY A 58 13.27 -11.78 -1.17
N VAL A 59 13.35 -12.90 -0.43
CA VAL A 59 14.50 -13.82 -0.52
C VAL A 59 14.56 -14.50 -1.89
N ASP A 60 13.39 -14.76 -2.48
CA ASP A 60 13.24 -15.45 -3.76
C ASP A 60 13.07 -14.47 -4.95
N GLY A 61 13.32 -13.17 -4.74
CA GLY A 61 13.19 -12.13 -5.76
C GLY A 61 12.12 -11.09 -5.42
N VAL A 62 11.63 -10.38 -6.45
CA VAL A 62 10.68 -9.29 -6.27
C VAL A 62 9.32 -9.83 -5.81
N VAL A 63 8.80 -9.27 -4.72
CA VAL A 63 7.45 -9.54 -4.24
C VAL A 63 6.50 -8.59 -4.95
N HIS A 64 5.37 -9.13 -5.43
CA HIS A 64 4.38 -8.39 -6.19
C HIS A 64 3.00 -8.49 -5.55
N TRP A 65 2.21 -7.43 -5.72
CA TRP A 65 0.77 -7.47 -5.54
C TRP A 65 0.13 -7.82 -6.89
N ASP A 66 -0.66 -8.89 -6.91
CA ASP A 66 -1.33 -9.34 -8.12
C ASP A 66 -2.81 -8.90 -8.12
N PRO A 67 -3.18 -7.90 -8.94
CA PRO A 67 -4.55 -7.42 -9.02
C PRO A 67 -5.52 -8.45 -9.63
N HIS A 68 -5.04 -9.50 -10.29
CA HIS A 68 -5.89 -10.61 -10.74
C HIS A 68 -6.40 -11.48 -9.61
N GLY A 69 -5.79 -11.37 -8.43
CA GLY A 69 -6.20 -12.18 -7.31
C GLY A 69 -7.43 -11.62 -6.61
N ARG A 70 -7.50 -10.29 -6.49
CA ARG A 70 -8.29 -9.59 -5.47
C ARG A 70 -8.45 -8.11 -5.81
N ALA A 71 -9.53 -7.51 -5.32
CA ALA A 71 -9.85 -6.11 -5.57
C ALA A 71 -9.07 -5.14 -4.66
N GLY A 72 -8.28 -5.60 -3.68
CA GLY A 72 -7.59 -4.66 -2.81
C GLY A 72 -6.29 -5.10 -2.16
N LEU A 73 -5.65 -4.12 -1.52
CA LEU A 73 -4.42 -4.23 -0.75
C LEU A 73 -4.61 -3.50 0.59
N GLN A 74 -4.51 -4.23 1.70
CA GLN A 74 -4.47 -3.65 3.03
C GLN A 74 -3.02 -3.44 3.46
N VAL A 75 -2.74 -2.27 4.01
CA VAL A 75 -1.40 -1.90 4.48
C VAL A 75 -1.45 -1.52 5.94
N PHE A 76 -0.91 -2.38 6.80
CA PHE A 76 -0.81 -2.17 8.24
C PHE A 76 0.60 -1.79 8.65
N GLY A 77 0.73 -0.89 9.61
CA GLY A 77 2.01 -0.67 10.29
C GLY A 77 1.96 0.50 11.26
N GLY A 78 2.81 0.45 12.28
CA GLY A 78 2.94 1.52 13.28
C GLY A 78 3.70 2.73 12.75
N THR A 79 3.66 3.84 13.50
CA THR A 79 4.39 5.06 13.16
C THR A 79 5.88 4.75 13.01
N GLY A 80 6.49 5.24 11.91
CA GLY A 80 7.90 5.02 11.64
C GLY A 80 8.27 3.64 11.06
N SER A 81 7.31 2.74 10.86
CA SER A 81 7.54 1.44 10.20
C SER A 81 7.82 1.55 8.69
N GLY A 82 7.43 2.66 8.07
CA GLY A 82 7.56 2.89 6.62
C GLY A 82 6.25 2.77 5.84
N THR A 83 5.10 2.57 6.50
CA THR A 83 3.78 2.47 5.86
C THR A 83 3.50 3.56 4.82
N THR A 84 3.67 4.84 5.17
CA THR A 84 3.41 5.95 4.26
C THR A 84 4.32 5.88 3.02
N GLU A 85 5.62 5.63 3.20
CA GLU A 85 6.57 5.50 2.08
C GLU A 85 6.24 4.28 1.19
N PHE A 86 5.80 3.18 1.79
CA PHE A 86 5.34 2.02 1.03
C PHE A 86 4.09 2.33 0.19
N ILE A 87 3.09 3.02 0.75
CA ILE A 87 1.88 3.41 0.03
C ILE A 87 2.23 4.37 -1.12
N ARG A 88 3.07 5.38 -0.85
CA ARG A 88 3.60 6.29 -1.88
C ARG A 88 4.32 5.51 -2.98
N ALA A 89 5.05 4.45 -2.63
CA ALA A 89 5.69 3.59 -3.59
C ALA A 89 4.72 2.82 -4.47
N VAL A 90 3.68 2.22 -3.89
CA VAL A 90 2.61 1.55 -4.65
C VAL A 90 1.91 2.53 -5.58
N ILE A 91 1.56 3.72 -5.10
CA ILE A 91 0.95 4.78 -5.93
C ILE A 91 1.84 5.13 -7.12
N GLU A 92 3.14 5.36 -6.88
CA GLU A 92 4.10 5.66 -7.94
C GLU A 92 4.16 4.54 -8.98
N GLN A 93 4.23 3.27 -8.53
CA GLN A 93 4.27 2.12 -9.43
C GLN A 93 2.99 1.99 -10.27
N CYS A 94 1.82 2.28 -9.70
CA CYS A 94 0.54 2.24 -10.41
C CYS A 94 0.40 3.40 -11.41
N ARG A 95 0.62 4.66 -10.97
CA ARG A 95 0.40 5.83 -11.83
C ARG A 95 1.35 5.84 -13.04
N THR A 96 2.60 5.40 -12.85
CA THR A 96 3.60 5.34 -13.93
C THR A 96 3.32 4.19 -14.91
N ARG A 97 2.58 3.16 -14.47
CA ARG A 97 2.01 2.12 -15.33
C ARG A 97 0.68 2.51 -15.97
N GLY A 98 0.25 3.77 -15.85
CA GLY A 98 -0.95 4.28 -16.52
C GLY A 98 -2.26 3.99 -15.80
N TRP A 99 -2.22 3.55 -14.54
CA TRP A 99 -3.42 3.42 -13.71
C TRP A 99 -3.94 4.80 -13.34
N GLN A 100 -5.26 4.97 -13.33
CA GLN A 100 -5.88 6.17 -12.78
C GLN A 100 -5.84 6.09 -11.25
N VAL A 101 -5.24 7.06 -10.58
CA VAL A 101 -5.16 7.09 -9.11
C VAL A 101 -6.10 8.16 -8.55
N ILE A 102 -6.88 7.76 -7.55
CA ILE A 102 -7.79 8.61 -6.78
C ILE A 102 -7.41 8.43 -5.30
N ILE A 103 -7.13 9.53 -4.60
CA ILE A 103 -6.65 9.49 -3.21
C ILE A 103 -7.66 10.15 -2.28
N ALA A 104 -7.93 9.52 -1.15
CA ALA A 104 -8.61 10.09 0.00
C ALA A 104 -7.65 10.02 1.20
N ASP A 105 -7.09 11.16 1.61
CA ASP A 105 -6.13 11.25 2.71
C ASP A 105 -6.84 11.67 4.02
N GLY A 106 -6.97 10.73 4.95
CA GLY A 106 -7.59 10.88 6.26
C GLY A 106 -7.13 12.06 7.10
N PHE A 107 -5.88 12.51 6.93
CA PHE A 107 -5.35 13.64 7.68
C PHE A 107 -4.83 14.80 6.81
N GLY A 108 -4.63 14.54 5.52
CA GLY A 108 -4.40 15.56 4.49
C GLY A 108 -2.95 16.00 4.30
N TYR A 109 -1.98 15.26 4.85
CA TYR A 109 -0.57 15.62 4.82
C TYR A 109 0.36 14.52 4.25
N ASP A 110 -0.17 13.35 3.94
CA ASP A 110 0.63 12.22 3.46
C ASP A 110 0.76 12.20 1.94
N PHE A 111 -0.23 12.73 1.22
CA PHE A 111 -0.25 12.69 -0.26
C PHE A 111 -0.39 14.04 -0.99
N PRO A 112 0.01 15.19 -0.41
CA PRO A 112 -0.29 16.50 -1.00
C PRO A 112 0.35 16.72 -2.37
N GLU A 113 1.61 16.32 -2.53
CA GLU A 113 2.38 16.56 -3.76
C GLU A 113 1.98 15.63 -4.91
N PHE A 114 1.09 14.66 -4.68
CA PHE A 114 0.46 13.93 -5.78
C PHE A 114 -0.60 14.76 -6.51
N TYR A 115 -1.03 15.88 -5.92
CA TYR A 115 -1.86 16.86 -6.63
C TYR A 115 -1.14 17.35 -7.89
N GLY A 116 -1.83 17.30 -9.03
CA GLY A 116 -1.24 17.71 -10.30
C GLY A 116 -0.34 16.66 -10.97
N ALA A 117 -0.02 15.54 -10.30
CA ALA A 117 0.84 14.51 -10.86
C ALA A 117 0.15 13.73 -12.01
N ALA A 118 0.94 13.27 -12.98
CA ALA A 118 0.42 12.47 -14.09
C ALA A 118 -0.31 11.21 -13.60
N ASN A 119 -1.51 10.98 -14.14
CA ASN A 119 -2.42 9.88 -13.84
C ASN A 119 -3.01 9.89 -12.41
N VAL A 120 -2.79 10.95 -11.64
CA VAL A 120 -3.53 11.20 -10.40
C VAL A 120 -4.70 12.12 -10.72
N SER A 121 -5.91 11.60 -10.69
CA SER A 121 -7.11 12.35 -11.07
C SER A 121 -7.67 13.19 -9.93
N TYR A 122 -7.50 12.76 -8.68
CA TYR A 122 -8.05 13.45 -7.53
C TYR A 122 -7.26 13.16 -6.25
N VAL A 123 -7.08 14.18 -5.41
CA VAL A 123 -6.48 14.06 -4.07
C VAL A 123 -7.38 14.77 -3.06
N GLY A 124 -8.18 14.00 -2.35
CA GLY A 124 -9.05 14.49 -1.27
C GLY A 124 -8.30 14.64 0.04
N GLY A 125 -8.64 15.67 0.81
CA GLY A 125 -8.04 15.97 2.11
C GLY A 125 -6.91 17.00 2.06
N TRP A 126 -6.52 17.47 0.86
CA TRP A 126 -5.51 18.51 0.69
C TRP A 126 -6.04 19.92 1.02
N ARG A 127 -7.27 20.25 0.62
CA ARG A 127 -7.90 21.54 0.93
C ARG A 127 -8.61 21.47 2.27
N ARG A 128 -8.26 22.39 3.17
CA ARG A 128 -8.87 22.56 4.49
C ARG A 128 -9.74 23.82 4.53
N ASP A 129 -10.50 24.08 3.48
CA ASP A 129 -11.44 25.19 3.54
C ASP A 129 -12.61 24.81 4.45
N PRO A 130 -12.87 25.59 5.52
CA PRO A 130 -13.96 25.30 6.45
C PRO A 130 -15.30 25.59 5.76
N GLY A 131 -15.93 24.56 5.20
CA GLY A 131 -17.24 24.63 4.57
C GLY A 131 -17.42 23.77 3.32
N ASP A 132 -16.35 23.14 2.83
CA ASP A 132 -16.43 22.27 1.64
C ASP A 132 -16.93 20.88 2.01
N ASP A 133 -17.82 20.32 1.19
CA ASP A 133 -18.24 18.92 1.28
C ASP A 133 -16.98 18.04 1.33
N ASP A 134 -16.92 17.05 2.24
CA ASP A 134 -15.70 16.30 2.53
C ASP A 134 -15.02 15.79 1.24
N ASP A 135 -13.95 16.45 0.83
CA ASP A 135 -13.14 16.15 -0.36
C ASP A 135 -12.76 14.66 -0.45
N CYS A 136 -12.60 13.99 0.70
CA CYS A 136 -12.32 12.56 0.74
C CYS A 136 -13.53 11.70 0.39
N LEU A 137 -14.74 12.14 0.74
CA LEU A 137 -15.98 11.51 0.30
C LEU A 137 -16.19 11.68 -1.21
N ALA A 138 -15.82 12.84 -1.77
CA ALA A 138 -15.86 13.06 -3.22
C ALA A 138 -14.95 12.06 -3.96
N ALA A 139 -13.74 11.81 -3.46
CA ALA A 139 -12.82 10.81 -3.99
C ALA A 139 -13.44 9.39 -3.99
N LEU A 140 -14.09 8.98 -2.89
CA LEU A 140 -14.78 7.68 -2.80
C LEU A 140 -15.95 7.60 -3.79
N ARG A 141 -16.81 8.64 -3.83
CA ARG A 141 -17.97 8.71 -4.75
C ARG A 141 -17.53 8.64 -6.20
N LEU A 142 -16.43 9.30 -6.55
CA LEU A 142 -15.88 9.26 -7.90
C LEU A 142 -15.44 7.85 -8.30
N ALA A 143 -14.68 7.16 -7.44
CA ALA A 143 -14.24 5.79 -7.69
C ALA A 143 -15.43 4.82 -7.82
N HIS A 144 -16.41 4.93 -6.92
CA HIS A 144 -17.65 4.12 -6.96
C HIS A 144 -18.46 4.40 -8.22
N HIS A 145 -18.63 5.67 -8.60
CA HIS A 145 -19.33 6.05 -9.83
C HIS A 145 -18.66 5.45 -11.07
N ILE A 146 -17.33 5.50 -11.18
CA ILE A 146 -16.58 4.87 -12.27
C ILE A 146 -16.88 3.37 -12.33
N MET A 147 -16.83 2.68 -11.19
CA MET A 147 -17.15 1.24 -11.11
C MET A 147 -18.58 0.94 -11.59
N VAL A 148 -19.57 1.71 -11.13
CA VAL A 148 -20.98 1.55 -11.55
C VAL A 148 -21.13 1.76 -13.06
N GLN A 149 -20.54 2.82 -13.62
CA GLN A 149 -20.59 3.10 -15.06
C GLN A 149 -19.96 1.97 -15.89
N ARG A 150 -18.83 1.42 -15.44
CA ARG A 150 -18.17 0.27 -16.08
C ARG A 150 -19.05 -0.98 -16.04
N SER A 151 -19.68 -1.24 -14.89
CA SER A 151 -20.62 -2.35 -14.75
C SER A 151 -21.80 -2.22 -15.72
N SER A 152 -22.44 -1.05 -15.80
CA SER A 152 -23.55 -0.80 -16.72
C SER A 152 -23.15 -0.92 -18.19
N THR A 153 -21.96 -0.41 -18.55
CA THR A 153 -21.42 -0.52 -19.92
C THR A 153 -21.20 -1.97 -20.31
N ARG A 154 -20.71 -2.80 -19.39
CA ARG A 154 -20.49 -4.23 -19.62
C ARG A 154 -21.81 -4.99 -19.79
N SER A 155 -22.78 -4.76 -18.91
CA SER A 155 -24.10 -5.41 -18.99
C SER A 155 -24.83 -5.11 -20.31
N THR A 156 -24.64 -3.91 -20.87
CA THR A 156 -25.27 -3.51 -22.15
C THR A 156 -24.51 -3.98 -23.38
N SER A 157 -23.19 -4.20 -23.28
CA SER A 157 -22.32 -4.59 -24.40
C SER A 157 -22.19 -6.10 -24.61
N ALA A 158 -22.74 -6.92 -23.71
CA ALA A 158 -22.62 -8.39 -23.70
C ALA A 158 -23.15 -9.12 -24.97
N GLY A 159 -23.71 -8.41 -25.96
CA GLY A 159 -24.25 -8.96 -27.20
C GLY A 159 -23.57 -8.48 -28.51
N THR A 160 -22.58 -7.59 -28.45
CA THR A 160 -21.98 -6.99 -29.66
C THR A 160 -20.45 -6.97 -29.57
N HIS A 161 -19.80 -7.48 -30.62
CA HIS A 161 -18.35 -7.60 -30.83
C HIS A 161 -17.39 -6.81 -29.90
N GLY A 162 -16.57 -7.56 -29.15
CA GLY A 162 -15.28 -7.12 -28.58
C GLY A 162 -15.39 -6.14 -27.41
N HIS A 163 -15.33 -6.66 -26.18
CA HIS A 163 -15.23 -5.81 -24.99
C HIS A 163 -13.90 -5.04 -25.02
N LYS A 164 -13.95 -3.71 -24.97
CA LYS A 164 -12.77 -2.91 -24.67
C LYS A 164 -12.51 -3.00 -23.18
N GLY A 165 -11.43 -3.67 -22.79
CA GLY A 165 -10.94 -3.66 -21.40
C GLY A 165 -10.79 -2.24 -20.86
N PHE A 166 -11.03 -2.08 -19.56
CA PHE A 166 -10.92 -0.77 -18.91
C PHE A 166 -9.49 -0.48 -18.47
N ALA A 167 -9.05 0.78 -18.51
CA ALA A 167 -7.82 1.14 -17.80
C ALA A 167 -8.03 0.98 -16.28
N PRO A 168 -7.07 0.42 -15.52
CA PRO A 168 -7.25 0.18 -14.11
C PRO A 168 -7.34 1.47 -13.30
N ILE A 169 -8.17 1.45 -12.24
CA ILE A 169 -8.23 2.52 -11.24
C ILE A 169 -7.72 2.01 -9.89
N LEU A 170 -7.03 2.86 -9.15
CA LEU A 170 -6.65 2.65 -7.76
C LEU A 170 -7.26 3.75 -6.89
N LEU A 171 -8.21 3.38 -6.03
CA LEU A 171 -8.65 4.21 -4.92
C LEU A 171 -7.72 3.98 -3.72
N VAL A 172 -7.13 5.04 -3.19
CA VAL A 172 -6.32 5.00 -1.98
C VAL A 172 -7.11 5.61 -0.83
N LEU A 173 -7.44 4.79 0.17
CA LEU A 173 -7.95 5.23 1.46
C LEU A 173 -6.78 5.29 2.46
N GLY A 174 -6.07 6.41 2.46
CA GLY A 174 -4.96 6.67 3.37
C GLY A 174 -5.46 7.14 4.73
N GLU A 175 -4.86 6.66 5.82
CA GLU A 175 -5.22 7.03 7.20
C GLU A 175 -6.73 6.93 7.47
N LEU A 176 -7.31 5.76 7.18
CA LEU A 176 -8.75 5.49 7.24
C LEU A 176 -9.40 5.85 8.58
N ALA A 177 -8.70 5.75 9.72
CA ALA A 177 -9.25 6.20 10.99
C ALA A 177 -9.62 7.70 10.96
N GLY A 178 -8.79 8.53 10.33
CA GLY A 178 -9.10 9.95 10.10
C GLY A 178 -10.28 10.15 9.16
N LEU A 179 -10.38 9.33 8.09
CA LEU A 179 -11.54 9.34 7.19
C LEU A 179 -12.84 9.00 7.92
N LEU A 180 -12.89 7.88 8.64
CA LEU A 180 -14.12 7.50 9.34
C LEU A 180 -14.49 8.49 10.44
N HIS A 181 -13.51 9.01 11.18
CA HIS A 181 -13.76 10.04 12.18
C HIS A 181 -14.46 11.25 11.54
N ARG A 182 -13.95 11.74 10.40
CA ARG A 182 -14.57 12.85 9.68
C ARG A 182 -15.97 12.50 9.19
N TRP A 183 -16.14 11.36 8.53
CA TRP A 183 -17.43 10.93 8.01
C TRP A 183 -18.48 10.72 9.10
N GLN A 184 -18.12 10.12 10.24
CA GLN A 184 -19.04 9.93 11.37
C GLN A 184 -19.47 11.25 12.02
N HIS A 185 -18.64 12.28 11.96
CA HIS A 185 -18.97 13.58 12.54
C HIS A 185 -19.81 14.47 11.61
N HIS A 186 -19.67 14.33 10.28
CA HIS A 186 -20.33 15.22 9.31
C HIS A 186 -21.50 14.60 8.58
N LEU A 187 -21.60 13.26 8.55
CA LEU A 187 -22.67 12.55 7.87
C LEU A 187 -23.72 12.06 8.86
N ASP A 188 -24.97 12.01 8.41
CA ASP A 188 -26.01 11.28 9.12
C ASP A 188 -25.82 9.74 8.99
N GLU A 189 -26.60 8.97 9.75
CA GLU A 189 -26.49 7.50 9.80
C GLU A 189 -26.72 6.85 8.42
N ASN A 190 -27.67 7.36 7.63
CA ASN A 190 -27.97 6.80 6.30
C ASN A 190 -26.83 7.10 5.31
N GLN A 191 -26.30 8.32 5.36
CA GLN A 191 -25.16 8.74 4.54
C GLN A 191 -23.90 7.94 4.90
N PHE A 192 -23.64 7.72 6.19
CA PHE A 192 -22.52 6.91 6.63
C PHE A 192 -22.68 5.44 6.24
N GLN A 193 -23.89 4.88 6.34
CA GLN A 193 -24.17 3.53 5.86
C GLN A 193 -23.94 3.41 4.35
N HIS A 194 -24.33 4.44 3.58
CA HIS A 194 -24.09 4.48 2.15
C HIS A 194 -22.59 4.52 1.81
N VAL A 195 -21.77 5.24 2.59
CA VAL A 195 -20.30 5.20 2.49
C VAL A 195 -19.78 3.78 2.69
N GLN A 196 -20.28 3.06 3.68
CA GLN A 196 -19.87 1.67 3.90
C GLN A 196 -20.21 0.78 2.71
N THR A 197 -21.43 0.92 2.17
CA THR A 197 -21.86 0.19 0.98
C THR A 197 -20.98 0.50 -0.23
N MET A 198 -20.61 1.76 -0.48
CA MET A 198 -19.73 2.10 -1.61
C MET A 198 -18.37 1.40 -1.52
N VAL A 199 -17.78 1.31 -0.32
CA VAL A 199 -16.50 0.62 -0.12
C VAL A 199 -16.66 -0.89 -0.28
N ASP A 200 -17.74 -1.48 0.24
CA ASP A 200 -18.01 -2.90 0.06
C ASP A 200 -18.25 -3.27 -1.41
N ASP A 201 -18.97 -2.44 -2.16
CA ASP A 201 -19.18 -2.62 -3.60
C ASP A 201 -17.84 -2.60 -4.35
N LEU A 202 -16.96 -1.63 -4.05
CA LEU A 202 -15.62 -1.54 -4.64
C LEU A 202 -14.75 -2.76 -4.30
N LEU A 203 -14.81 -3.25 -3.05
CA LEU A 203 -14.10 -4.46 -2.62
C LEU A 203 -14.64 -5.74 -3.28
N CYS A 204 -15.92 -5.72 -3.68
CA CYS A 204 -16.59 -6.83 -4.34
C CYS A 204 -16.69 -6.67 -5.86
N ALA A 205 -16.10 -5.61 -6.42
CA ALA A 205 -16.12 -5.33 -7.83
C ALA A 205 -15.53 -6.52 -8.62
N ASP A 206 -16.15 -6.83 -9.75
CA ASP A 206 -15.61 -7.81 -10.68
C ASP A 206 -14.23 -7.33 -11.19
N GLN A 207 -13.28 -8.24 -11.26
CA GLN A 207 -11.91 -7.97 -11.70
C GLN A 207 -11.85 -7.38 -13.11
N GLU A 208 -12.81 -7.73 -13.97
CA GLU A 208 -12.92 -7.15 -15.31
C GLU A 208 -13.25 -5.65 -15.28
N LEU A 209 -13.85 -5.14 -14.20
CA LEU A 209 -14.06 -3.70 -14.01
C LEU A 209 -12.75 -2.97 -13.66
N ARG A 210 -11.69 -3.71 -13.30
CA ARG A 210 -10.34 -3.21 -12.96
C ARG A 210 -10.39 -2.03 -11.98
N CYS A 211 -11.22 -2.16 -10.95
CA CYS A 211 -11.36 -1.20 -9.86
C CYS A 211 -10.71 -1.77 -8.61
N TYR A 212 -9.65 -1.11 -8.14
CA TYR A 212 -8.85 -1.59 -7.02
C TYR A 212 -8.82 -0.59 -5.88
N ILE A 213 -8.68 -1.11 -4.65
CA ILE A 213 -8.64 -0.30 -3.44
C ILE A 213 -7.42 -0.61 -2.58
N LEU A 214 -6.68 0.42 -2.20
CA LEU A 214 -5.64 0.34 -1.17
C LEU A 214 -6.19 0.95 0.12
N ILE A 215 -6.14 0.20 1.22
CA ILE A 215 -6.65 0.65 2.52
C ILE A 215 -5.52 0.69 3.53
N SER A 216 -5.31 1.84 4.17
CA SER A 216 -4.41 1.96 5.32
C SER A 216 -5.16 2.46 6.57
N PRO A 217 -5.26 1.65 7.64
CA PRO A 217 -6.12 1.90 8.79
C PRO A 217 -5.66 2.93 9.83
N ALA A 218 -4.61 3.69 9.53
CA ALA A 218 -3.88 4.59 10.44
C ALA A 218 -2.88 3.90 11.38
N SER A 219 -1.80 4.63 11.67
CA SER A 219 -0.76 4.16 12.59
C SER A 219 -1.14 4.39 14.06
N GLY A 220 -0.90 3.40 14.92
CA GLY A 220 -0.95 3.55 16.38
C GLY A 220 -2.31 3.35 17.07
N TRP A 221 -3.40 3.12 16.33
CA TRP A 221 -4.71 2.79 16.90
C TRP A 221 -5.00 1.30 16.81
N ARG A 222 -5.64 0.72 17.84
CA ARG A 222 -6.22 -0.63 17.80
C ARG A 222 -7.43 -0.63 16.86
N TRP A 223 -7.16 -0.57 15.57
CA TRP A 223 -8.17 -0.48 14.55
C TRP A 223 -8.74 -1.86 14.20
N ARG A 224 -10.04 -1.90 13.92
CA ARG A 224 -10.68 -2.97 13.16
C ARG A 224 -11.36 -2.35 11.95
N SER A 225 -11.05 -2.85 10.76
CA SER A 225 -11.76 -2.45 9.54
C SER A 225 -13.26 -2.65 9.77
N PRO A 226 -14.11 -1.64 9.51
CA PRO A 226 -15.55 -1.81 9.60
C PRO A 226 -16.07 -2.73 8.50
N TRP A 227 -15.26 -3.01 7.47
CA TRP A 227 -15.59 -3.84 6.32
C TRP A 227 -15.04 -5.26 6.48
N PRO A 228 -15.89 -6.25 6.78
CA PRO A 228 -15.49 -7.65 6.82
C PRO A 228 -15.00 -8.13 5.45
N ALA A 229 -15.58 -7.60 4.36
CA ALA A 229 -15.18 -7.92 3.00
C ALA A 229 -13.71 -7.62 2.75
N ALA A 230 -13.16 -6.52 3.31
CA ALA A 230 -11.77 -6.15 3.12
C ALA A 230 -10.80 -7.24 3.60
N ALA A 231 -11.13 -7.90 4.71
CA ALA A 231 -10.36 -9.01 5.27
C ALA A 231 -10.33 -10.25 4.35
N MET A 232 -11.35 -10.46 3.52
CA MET A 232 -11.42 -11.58 2.57
C MET A 232 -11.02 -11.21 1.14
N ARG A 233 -11.07 -9.92 0.80
CA ARG A 233 -10.93 -9.41 -0.57
C ARG A 233 -9.66 -8.61 -0.80
N CYS A 234 -8.82 -8.44 0.22
CA CYS A 234 -7.54 -7.76 0.09
C CYS A 234 -6.37 -8.70 0.39
N ASP A 235 -5.31 -8.59 -0.40
CA ASP A 235 -3.99 -9.00 0.07
C ASP A 235 -3.54 -8.07 1.20
N THR A 236 -2.65 -8.54 2.07
CA THR A 236 -2.25 -7.81 3.27
C THR A 236 -0.74 -7.64 3.33
N ALA A 237 -0.27 -6.40 3.43
CA ALA A 237 1.11 -6.04 3.75
C ALA A 237 1.18 -5.52 5.20
N ILE A 238 2.04 -6.11 6.03
CA ILE A 238 2.24 -5.73 7.42
C ILE A 238 3.67 -5.24 7.60
N LEU A 239 3.83 -3.96 7.93
CA LEU A 239 5.10 -3.30 8.19
C LEU A 239 5.30 -3.08 9.70
N GLY A 240 6.46 -3.49 10.22
CA GLY A 240 6.77 -3.40 11.64
C GLY A 240 5.99 -4.41 12.50
N ARG A 241 5.71 -4.04 13.76
CA ARG A 241 5.14 -4.96 14.76
C ARG A 241 3.72 -5.38 14.36
N PRO A 242 3.44 -6.67 14.15
CA PRO A 242 2.10 -7.14 13.84
C PRO A 242 1.18 -7.12 15.07
N GLU A 243 -0.11 -6.94 14.82
CA GLU A 243 -1.16 -7.10 15.82
C GLU A 243 -2.12 -8.22 15.42
N ARG A 244 -2.76 -8.87 16.40
CA ARG A 244 -3.72 -9.95 16.16
C ARG A 244 -4.87 -9.52 15.25
N ALA A 245 -5.26 -8.26 15.28
CA ALA A 245 -6.32 -7.73 14.42
C ALA A 245 -5.96 -7.78 12.94
N PHE A 246 -4.67 -7.66 12.57
CA PHE A 246 -4.23 -7.60 11.18
C PHE A 246 -4.33 -8.94 10.47
N VAL A 247 -4.22 -10.04 11.23
CA VAL A 247 -4.27 -11.42 10.71
C VAL A 247 -5.54 -12.16 11.11
N ALA A 248 -6.53 -11.45 11.67
CA ALA A 248 -7.77 -12.04 12.18
C ALA A 248 -8.61 -12.77 11.11
N HIS A 249 -8.37 -12.44 9.84
CA HIS A 249 -9.04 -13.04 8.69
C HIS A 249 -8.38 -14.33 8.19
N CYS A 250 -7.17 -14.64 8.66
CA CYS A 250 -6.49 -15.87 8.32
C CYS A 250 -7.19 -17.07 8.97
N SER A 251 -7.09 -18.26 8.37
CA SER A 251 -7.70 -19.49 8.91
C SER A 251 -7.14 -19.87 10.29
N ASP A 252 -5.85 -19.61 10.52
CA ASP A 252 -5.21 -19.72 11.83
C ASP A 252 -4.50 -18.39 12.19
N PRO A 253 -5.22 -17.45 12.82
CA PRO A 253 -4.67 -16.15 13.18
C PRO A 253 -3.51 -16.23 14.20
N ALA A 254 -3.48 -17.27 15.04
CA ALA A 254 -2.44 -17.40 16.06
C ALA A 254 -1.11 -17.81 15.42
N ALA A 255 -1.14 -18.87 14.60
CA ALA A 255 0.04 -19.31 13.85
C ALA A 255 0.52 -18.24 12.86
N MET A 256 -0.40 -17.53 12.18
CA MET A 256 -0.02 -16.45 11.28
C MET A 256 0.62 -15.27 12.04
N LEU A 257 0.06 -14.88 13.19
CA LEU A 257 0.65 -13.82 14.01
C LEU A 257 2.07 -14.18 14.47
N GLU A 258 2.28 -15.42 14.90
CA GLU A 258 3.61 -15.94 15.26
C GLU A 258 4.57 -15.89 14.07
N ALA A 259 4.13 -16.38 12.90
CA ALA A 259 4.92 -16.39 11.68
C ALA A 259 5.31 -14.97 11.22
N VAL A 260 4.37 -14.02 11.25
CA VAL A 260 4.65 -12.61 10.91
C VAL A 260 5.57 -11.97 11.94
N THR A 261 5.38 -12.27 13.24
CA THR A 261 6.24 -11.72 14.31
C THR A 261 7.68 -12.21 14.17
N ALA A 262 7.87 -13.48 13.81
CA ALA A 262 9.19 -14.05 13.52
C ALA A 262 9.81 -13.45 12.25
N ALA A 263 9.00 -13.19 11.22
CA ALA A 263 9.41 -12.60 9.95
C ALA A 263 9.81 -11.11 10.04
N VAL A 264 9.07 -10.33 10.84
CA VAL A 264 9.23 -8.88 10.97
C VAL A 264 9.46 -8.54 12.44
N PRO A 265 10.67 -8.80 12.97
CA PRO A 265 10.97 -8.51 14.37
C PRO A 265 10.94 -7.01 14.63
N ALA A 266 10.72 -6.60 15.88
CA ALA A 266 10.64 -5.19 16.26
C ALA A 266 11.92 -4.37 15.96
N CYS A 267 13.08 -5.04 15.86
CA CYS A 267 14.36 -4.43 15.49
C CYS A 267 14.63 -4.44 13.98
N ALA A 268 13.68 -4.88 13.16
CA ALA A 268 13.86 -4.93 11.72
C ALA A 268 14.08 -3.52 11.13
N PRO A 269 14.83 -3.39 10.02
CA PRO A 269 14.94 -2.14 9.30
C PRO A 269 13.57 -1.57 8.90
N LYS A 270 13.46 -0.24 8.81
CA LYS A 270 12.26 0.41 8.29
C LYS A 270 11.93 -0.11 6.89
N GLY A 271 10.65 -0.32 6.61
CA GLY A 271 10.18 -0.91 5.37
C GLY A 271 10.25 -2.44 5.33
N ARG A 272 10.77 -3.12 6.37
CA ARG A 272 10.65 -4.58 6.47
C ARG A 272 9.19 -4.96 6.67
N ALA A 273 8.73 -5.90 5.86
CA ALA A 273 7.32 -6.24 5.76
C ALA A 273 7.10 -7.74 5.56
N ALA A 274 5.89 -8.16 5.92
CA ALA A 274 5.33 -9.46 5.60
C ALA A 274 4.14 -9.27 4.65
N PHE A 275 4.09 -10.05 3.57
CA PHE A 275 2.99 -10.09 2.62
C PHE A 275 2.20 -11.38 2.79
N ILE A 276 0.90 -11.26 2.93
CA ILE A 276 -0.06 -12.35 3.04
C ILE A 276 -1.03 -12.19 1.87
N SER A 277 -1.03 -13.16 0.95
CA SER A 277 -2.02 -13.15 -0.11
C SER A 277 -3.31 -13.80 0.37
N ALA A 278 -4.45 -13.15 0.11
CA ALA A 278 -5.77 -13.72 0.40
C ALA A 278 -6.08 -14.98 -0.45
N ASN A 279 -5.30 -15.23 -1.50
CA ASN A 279 -5.43 -16.42 -2.35
C ASN A 279 -4.56 -17.60 -1.92
N ARG A 280 -3.62 -17.40 -0.99
CA ARG A 280 -2.76 -18.50 -0.51
C ARG A 280 -3.29 -19.05 0.80
N SER A 281 -3.72 -20.31 0.78
CA SER A 281 -4.16 -21.07 1.97
C SER A 281 -3.01 -21.52 2.89
N GLY A 282 -1.84 -20.88 2.79
CA GLY A 282 -0.63 -21.29 3.51
C GLY A 282 -0.35 -20.37 4.71
N PRO A 283 0.14 -20.92 5.85
CA PRO A 283 0.41 -20.14 7.05
C PRO A 283 1.69 -19.28 6.97
N LYS A 284 2.38 -19.27 5.81
CA LYS A 284 3.70 -18.67 5.69
C LYS A 284 3.63 -17.32 4.96
N PRO A 285 3.80 -16.19 5.67
CA PRO A 285 3.91 -14.89 5.02
C PRO A 285 5.19 -14.84 4.17
N VAL A 286 5.15 -14.06 3.09
CA VAL A 286 6.33 -13.75 2.29
C VAL A 286 7.01 -12.53 2.88
N VAL A 287 8.25 -12.69 3.35
CA VAL A 287 9.02 -11.59 3.95
C VAL A 287 9.72 -10.81 2.85
N PHE A 288 9.64 -9.48 2.92
CA PHE A 288 10.27 -8.61 1.94
C PHE A 288 10.71 -7.27 2.53
N GLN A 289 11.72 -6.68 1.93
CA GLN A 289 12.06 -5.27 2.12
C GLN A 289 11.27 -4.45 1.09
N SER A 290 10.34 -3.62 1.56
CA SER A 290 9.56 -2.73 0.68
C SER A 290 10.44 -1.76 -0.09
N PHE A 291 9.97 -1.38 -1.29
CA PHE A 291 10.64 -0.37 -2.08
C PHE A 291 10.53 1.01 -1.44
N LEU A 292 11.67 1.68 -1.41
CA LEU A 292 11.80 3.10 -1.12
C LEU A 292 12.01 3.81 -2.47
N THR A 293 10.95 4.39 -3.03
CA THR A 293 10.99 5.01 -4.37
C THR A 293 10.96 6.52 -4.31
N TYR A 294 11.51 7.14 -5.35
CA TYR A 294 11.13 8.50 -5.70
C TYR A 294 9.61 8.54 -5.94
N ASN A 295 9.00 9.58 -5.44
CA ASN A 295 7.59 9.94 -5.64
C ASN A 295 7.45 11.47 -5.48
N PRO A 296 6.35 12.09 -5.93
CA PRO A 296 6.15 13.53 -5.80
C PRO A 296 6.33 14.10 -4.39
N CYS A 297 5.98 13.33 -3.34
CA CYS A 297 6.15 13.75 -1.94
C CYS A 297 7.59 13.57 -1.38
N THR A 298 8.57 13.23 -2.22
CA THR A 298 9.93 12.91 -1.78
C THR A 298 10.69 14.15 -1.31
N VAL A 299 11.21 14.10 -0.08
CA VAL A 299 12.08 15.13 0.50
C VAL A 299 13.53 14.62 0.51
N THR A 300 14.30 14.96 -0.51
CA THR A 300 15.63 14.39 -0.78
C THR A 300 16.66 14.67 0.32
N GLN A 301 16.52 15.78 1.06
CA GLN A 301 17.46 16.17 2.13
C GLN A 301 17.51 15.17 3.30
N ARG A 302 16.55 14.24 3.37
CA ARG A 302 16.45 13.23 4.45
C ARG A 302 17.21 11.94 4.16
N TYR A 303 17.79 11.79 2.96
CA TYR A 303 18.33 10.52 2.49
C TYR A 303 19.80 10.61 2.07
N PRO A 304 20.58 9.52 2.20
CA PRO A 304 21.94 9.42 1.68
C PRO A 304 22.04 9.70 0.17
N LEU A 305 23.18 10.24 -0.27
CA LEU A 305 23.39 10.68 -1.65
C LEU A 305 23.25 9.55 -2.69
N ASP A 306 23.64 8.33 -2.34
CA ASP A 306 23.49 7.16 -3.20
C ASP A 306 22.01 6.84 -3.48
N ILE A 307 21.15 6.95 -2.47
CA ILE A 307 19.70 6.82 -2.61
C ILE A 307 19.14 7.94 -3.48
N VAL A 308 19.52 9.18 -3.21
CA VAL A 308 19.06 10.36 -3.98
C VAL A 308 19.47 10.23 -5.46
N THR A 309 20.70 9.79 -5.74
CA THR A 309 21.19 9.58 -7.11
C THR A 309 20.35 8.52 -7.85
N GLN A 310 19.98 7.43 -7.17
CA GLN A 310 19.13 6.41 -7.80
C GLN A 310 17.69 6.88 -7.99
N TRP A 311 17.17 7.70 -7.08
CA TRP A 311 15.88 8.35 -7.23
C TRP A 311 15.83 9.34 -8.39
N GLU A 312 16.88 10.12 -8.60
CA GLU A 312 16.98 11.01 -9.77
C GLU A 312 16.98 10.21 -11.08
N ARG A 313 17.68 9.07 -11.11
CA ARG A 313 17.64 8.15 -12.26
C ARG A 313 16.24 7.59 -12.49
N PHE A 314 15.56 7.13 -11.44
CA PHE A 314 14.20 6.63 -11.53
C PHE A 314 13.24 7.72 -12.01
N LYS A 315 13.31 8.91 -11.41
CA LYS A 315 12.50 10.08 -11.80
C LYS A 315 12.66 10.39 -13.29
N LEU A 316 13.90 10.50 -13.75
CA LEU A 316 14.21 10.83 -15.16
C LEU A 316 13.77 9.73 -16.14
N ALA A 317 13.93 8.46 -15.75
CA ALA A 317 13.61 7.34 -16.61
C ALA A 317 12.12 6.98 -16.63
N VAL A 318 11.40 7.24 -15.53
CA VAL A 318 10.04 6.76 -15.29
C VAL A 318 9.07 7.91 -15.04
N SER A 319 9.22 8.60 -13.90
CA SER A 319 8.24 9.58 -13.43
C SER A 319 8.05 10.75 -14.41
N ASP A 320 9.15 11.31 -14.92
CA ASP A 320 9.15 12.45 -15.85
C ASP A 320 8.71 12.06 -17.27
N LYS A 321 8.82 10.78 -17.62
CA LYS A 321 8.37 10.24 -18.91
C LYS A 321 6.96 9.68 -18.89
N THR A 322 6.27 9.77 -17.75
CA THR A 322 4.89 9.31 -17.61
C THR A 322 3.94 10.37 -18.16
N PRO A 323 3.21 10.13 -19.25
CA PRO A 323 2.20 11.07 -19.73
C PRO A 323 0.97 11.09 -18.83
N ALA A 324 0.24 12.20 -18.84
CA ALA A 324 -1.09 12.30 -18.23
C ALA A 324 -2.13 11.66 -19.16
N LEU A 325 -2.46 10.39 -18.91
CA LEU A 325 -3.44 9.60 -19.66
C LEU A 325 -4.87 9.78 -19.16
N HIS A 326 -5.02 10.19 -17.90
CA HIS A 326 -6.31 10.39 -17.24
C HIS A 326 -6.53 11.87 -16.91
N PRO A 327 -7.79 12.35 -16.96
CA PRO A 327 -8.10 13.73 -16.62
C PRO A 327 -7.85 14.01 -15.14
N GLN A 328 -7.47 15.25 -14.82
CA GLN A 328 -7.56 15.77 -13.47
C GLN A 328 -9.00 16.24 -13.24
N LEU A 329 -9.60 15.79 -12.13
CA LEU A 329 -11.03 15.91 -11.86
C LEU A 329 -11.33 16.88 -10.72
N CYS A 330 -10.44 17.84 -10.46
CA CYS A 330 -10.70 18.86 -9.45
C CYS A 330 -11.88 19.75 -9.83
N PRO A 331 -12.68 20.19 -8.84
CA PRO A 331 -13.62 21.29 -9.07
C PRO A 331 -12.83 22.54 -9.48
N ALA A 332 -13.25 23.15 -10.59
CA ALA A 332 -12.75 24.46 -10.98
C ALA A 332 -13.05 25.47 -9.86
N HIS A 333 -12.08 26.36 -9.64
CA HIS A 333 -12.13 27.48 -8.69
C HIS A 333 -13.38 28.35 -8.81
#